data_AF-M7PND3-F1
#
_entry.id   AF-M7PND3-F1
#
_cell.length_a   1.000
_cell.length_b   1.000
_cell.length_c   1.000
_cell.angle_alpha   90.00
_cell.angle_beta   90.00
_cell.angle_gamma   90.00
#
_symmetry.space_group_name_H-M   'P 1'
#
loop_
_entity.id
_entity.type
_entity.pdbx_description
1 polymer ?
#
loop_
_entity_poly.entity_id
_entity_poly.type
_entity_poly.pdbx_seq_one_letter_code
_entity_poly.pdbx_strand_id
1 'polypeptide(L)'
;MQLSYAIIGLLIYYVYIALVGKWCRSKNLPRALAFRVGVAASLLLALVTLALVSLYFGRLMLINDDLLVTVFCMLALGLLGGLRCRDQISKVRPEGE
;
A
#
# COMPACT_ATOMS: atom_id res chain seq x y z
N MET A 1 14.68 6.46 -18.26
CA MET A 1 13.23 6.77 -18.09
C MET A 1 12.53 5.78 -17.15
N GLN A 2 12.65 4.46 -17.32
CA GLN A 2 12.01 3.48 -16.39
C GLN A 2 12.41 3.65 -14.92
N LEU A 3 13.69 3.93 -14.63
CA LEU A 3 14.17 4.16 -13.27
C LEU A 3 13.46 5.37 -12.61
N SER A 4 13.23 6.42 -13.38
CA SER A 4 12.53 7.64 -12.95
C SER A 4 11.09 7.34 -12.52
N TYR A 5 10.37 6.56 -13.33
CA TYR A 5 8.99 6.15 -13.01
C TYR A 5 8.92 5.22 -11.80
N ALA A 6 9.88 4.30 -11.66
CA ALA A 6 9.97 3.43 -10.48
C ALA A 6 10.20 4.23 -9.19
N ILE A 7 11.09 5.23 -9.22
CA ILE A 7 11.36 6.11 -8.07
C ILE A 7 10.11 6.95 -7.73
N ILE A 8 9.43 7.50 -8.73
CA ILE A 8 8.20 8.28 -8.53
C ILE A 8 7.11 7.39 -7.92
N GLY A 9 6.91 6.17 -8.43
CA GLY A 9 5.97 5.21 -7.87
C GLY A 9 6.28 4.84 -6.41
N LEU A 10 7.57 4.66 -6.10
CA LEU A 10 8.05 4.43 -4.73
C LEU A 10 7.74 5.62 -3.82
N LEU A 11 8.01 6.85 -4.26
CA LEU A 11 7.69 8.07 -3.50
C LEU A 11 6.19 8.19 -3.24
N ILE A 12 5.36 7.99 -4.27
CA ILE A 12 3.89 8.01 -4.13
C ILE A 12 3.44 6.98 -3.10
N TYR A 13 3.96 5.75 -3.19
CA TYR A 13 3.65 4.69 -2.23
C TYR A 13 4.02 5.07 -0.79
N TYR A 14 5.22 5.60 -0.58
CA TYR A 14 5.68 6.00 0.76
C TYR A 14 4.85 7.16 1.33
N VAL A 15 4.57 8.18 0.52
CA VAL A 15 3.75 9.33 0.92
C VAL A 15 2.33 8.91 1.25
N TYR A 16 1.74 8.04 0.42
CA TYR A 16 0.39 7.50 0.64
C TYR A 16 0.30 6.72 1.95
N ILE A 17 1.23 5.80 2.21
CA ILE A 17 1.26 5.04 3.47
C ILE A 17 1.50 5.96 4.68
N ALA A 18 2.34 6.99 4.55
CA ALA A 18 2.54 7.97 5.62
C ALA A 18 1.29 8.81 5.91
N LEU A 19 0.54 9.22 4.89
CA LEU A 19 -0.75 9.91 5.02
C LEU A 19 -1.79 9.04 5.71
N VAL A 20 -1.93 7.79 5.29
CA VAL A 20 -2.84 6.82 5.92
C VAL A 20 -2.42 6.56 7.36
N GLY A 21 -1.12 6.39 7.63
CA GLY A 21 -0.58 6.26 8.98
C GLY A 21 -0.88 7.47 9.86
N LYS A 22 -0.71 8.69 9.35
CA LYS A 22 -1.05 9.95 10.05
C LYS A 22 -2.55 10.07 10.31
N TRP A 23 -3.40 9.69 9.36
CA TRP A 23 -4.85 9.67 9.53
C TRP A 23 -5.28 8.65 10.59
N CYS A 24 -4.71 7.45 10.57
CA CYS A 24 -4.96 6.43 11.58
C CYS A 24 -4.56 6.90 12.99
N ARG A 25 -3.44 7.63 13.11
CA ARG A 25 -3.04 8.28 14.36
C ARG A 25 -4.05 9.34 14.80
N SER A 26 -4.47 10.22 13.89
CA SER A 26 -5.45 11.27 14.19
C SER A 26 -6.79 10.72 14.68
N LYS A 27 -7.15 9.50 14.28
CA LYS A 27 -8.36 8.80 14.72
C LYS A 27 -8.15 7.90 15.95
N ASN A 28 -6.96 7.90 16.55
CA ASN A 28 -6.60 7.05 17.70
C ASN A 28 -6.95 5.57 17.51
N LEU A 29 -6.80 5.07 16.27
CA LEU A 29 -7.16 3.70 15.93
C LEU A 29 -6.24 2.68 16.64
N PRO A 30 -6.78 1.54 17.12
CA PRO A 30 -5.95 0.49 17.69
C PRO A 30 -5.07 -0.16 16.62
N ARG A 31 -3.92 -0.71 17.04
CA ARG A 31 -2.89 -1.28 16.14
C ARG A 31 -3.46 -2.30 15.15
N ALA A 32 -4.40 -3.12 15.59
CA ALA A 32 -5.06 -4.12 14.74
C ALA A 32 -5.92 -3.49 13.63
N LEU A 33 -6.64 -2.41 13.92
CA LEU A 33 -7.44 -1.68 12.93
C LEU A 33 -6.53 -0.94 11.95
N ALA A 34 -5.47 -0.32 12.44
CA ALA A 34 -4.52 0.37 11.58
C ALA A 34 -3.79 -0.55 10.60
N PHE A 35 -3.48 -1.77 11.03
CA PHE A 35 -2.96 -2.81 10.12
C PHE A 35 -3.95 -3.08 8.99
N ARG A 36 -5.22 -3.35 9.32
CA ARG A 36 -6.27 -3.62 8.32
C ARG A 36 -6.49 -2.43 7.37
N VAL A 37 -6.50 -1.21 7.90
CA VAL A 37 -6.61 0.01 7.09
C VAL A 37 -5.41 0.17 6.17
N GLY A 38 -4.20 -0.11 6.67
CA GLY A 38 -2.98 -0.09 5.85
C GLY A 38 -3.01 -1.12 4.73
N VAL A 39 -3.46 -2.35 5.01
CA VAL A 39 -3.65 -3.42 3.99
C VAL A 39 -4.70 -3.01 2.97
N ALA A 40 -5.86 -2.53 3.42
CA ALA A 40 -6.92 -2.10 2.52
C ALA A 40 -6.46 -0.94 1.64
N ALA A 41 -5.77 0.04 2.20
CA ALA A 41 -5.28 1.19 1.47
C ALA A 41 -4.24 0.81 0.41
N SER A 42 -3.28 -0.08 0.73
CA SER A 42 -2.27 -0.54 -0.23
C SER A 42 -2.88 -1.42 -1.32
N LEU A 43 -3.85 -2.28 -1.00
CA LEU A 43 -4.60 -3.03 -2.01
C LEU A 43 -5.39 -2.12 -2.94
N LEU A 44 -6.06 -1.08 -2.40
CA LEU A 44 -6.82 -0.12 -3.19
C LEU A 44 -5.90 0.66 -4.13
N LEU A 45 -4.74 1.11 -3.64
CA LEU A 45 -3.73 1.79 -4.46
C LEU A 45 -3.24 0.87 -5.59
N ALA A 46 -2.96 -0.39 -5.28
CA ALA A 46 -2.44 -1.34 -6.25
C ALA A 46 -3.52 -1.70 -7.30
N LEU A 47 -4.78 -1.85 -6.91
CA LEU A 47 -5.91 -2.06 -7.83
C LEU A 47 -6.12 -0.86 -8.75
N VAL A 48 -6.10 0.36 -8.21
CA VAL A 48 -6.21 1.59 -9.01
C VAL A 48 -5.05 1.69 -9.99
N THR A 49 -3.83 1.37 -9.57
CA THR A 49 -2.65 1.36 -10.44
C THR A 49 -2.81 0.35 -11.58
N LEU A 50 -3.24 -0.87 -11.26
CA LEU A 50 -3.44 -1.93 -12.24
C LEU A 50 -4.56 -1.57 -13.23
N ALA A 51 -5.66 -1.00 -12.74
CA ALA A 51 -6.75 -0.52 -13.58
C ALA A 51 -6.32 0.63 -14.51
N LEU A 52 -5.60 1.64 -13.99
CA LEU A 52 -5.10 2.76 -14.80
C LEU A 52 -4.13 2.29 -15.88
N VAL A 53 -3.19 1.42 -15.53
CA VAL A 53 -2.24 0.84 -16.50
C VAL A 53 -2.97 0.00 -17.54
N SER A 54 -3.96 -0.79 -17.11
CA SER A 54 -4.74 -1.62 -18.04
C SER A 54 -5.59 -0.79 -19.00
N LEU A 55 -6.17 0.32 -18.53
CA LEU A 55 -6.89 1.27 -19.38
C LEU A 55 -5.95 1.99 -20.36
N TYR A 56 -4.75 2.36 -19.90
CA TYR A 56 -3.76 3.06 -20.74
C TYR A 56 -3.26 2.19 -21.90
N PHE A 57 -3.01 0.91 -21.65
CA PHE A 57 -2.55 -0.04 -22.68
C PHE A 57 -3.68 -0.80 -23.40
N GLY A 58 -4.94 -0.61 -22.97
CA GLY A 58 -6.10 -1.30 -23.54
C GLY A 58 -6.09 -2.82 -23.33
N ARG A 59 -5.29 -3.33 -22.39
CA ARG A 59 -5.14 -4.76 -22.07
C ARG A 59 -4.91 -4.92 -20.57
N LEU A 60 -5.35 -6.04 -20.02
CA LEU A 60 -5.10 -6.36 -18.61
C LEU A 60 -3.60 -6.60 -18.41
N MET A 61 -2.93 -5.71 -17.70
CA MET A 61 -1.49 -5.84 -17.41
C MET A 61 -1.30 -6.71 -16.17
N LEU A 62 -0.90 -7.96 -16.41
CA LEU A 62 -0.53 -8.91 -15.37
C LEU A 62 0.99 -8.96 -15.22
N ILE A 63 1.45 -9.17 -13.99
CA ILE A 63 2.86 -9.45 -13.73
C ILE A 63 3.18 -10.81 -14.35
N ASN A 64 4.09 -10.80 -15.31
CA ASN A 64 4.51 -12.00 -16.03
C ASN A 64 3.35 -12.73 -16.76
N ASP A 65 2.32 -11.99 -17.18
CA ASP A 65 1.09 -12.52 -17.77
C ASP A 65 0.33 -13.54 -16.90
N ASP A 66 0.66 -13.60 -15.60
CA ASP A 66 0.14 -14.60 -14.67
C ASP A 66 -0.72 -13.95 -13.56
N LEU A 67 -1.97 -14.41 -13.46
CA LEU A 67 -2.94 -13.90 -12.50
C LEU A 67 -2.56 -14.25 -11.07
N LEU A 68 -2.06 -15.46 -10.82
CA LEU A 68 -1.67 -15.90 -9.49
C LEU A 68 -0.50 -15.08 -8.98
N VAL A 69 0.52 -14.86 -9.82
CA VAL A 69 1.69 -14.04 -9.46
C VAL A 69 1.26 -12.61 -9.16
N THR A 70 0.39 -12.04 -10.00
CA THR A 70 -0.13 -10.68 -9.80
C THR A 70 -0.90 -10.57 -8.48
N VAL A 71 -1.83 -11.48 -8.20
CA VAL A 71 -2.62 -11.49 -6.96
C VAL A 71 -1.72 -11.69 -5.74
N PHE A 72 -0.73 -12.59 -5.81
CA PHE A 72 0.21 -12.82 -4.72
C PHE A 72 1.07 -11.60 -4.44
N CYS A 73 1.56 -10.90 -5.47
CA CYS A 73 2.26 -9.63 -5.32
C CYS A 73 1.38 -8.55 -4.70
N MET A 74 0.12 -8.45 -5.11
CA MET A 74 -0.85 -7.50 -4.55
C MET A 74 -1.11 -7.79 -3.06
N LEU A 75 -1.25 -9.06 -2.68
CA LEU A 75 -1.38 -9.48 -1.29
C LEU A 75 -0.12 -9.16 -0.46
N ALA A 76 1.06 -9.45 -1.00
CA ALA A 76 2.32 -9.13 -0.34
C ALA A 76 2.49 -7.61 -0.11
N LEU A 77 2.17 -6.78 -1.11
CA LEU A 77 2.13 -5.32 -0.99
C LEU A 77 1.07 -4.86 0.02
N GLY A 78 -0.09 -5.51 0.02
CA GLY A 78 -1.13 -5.41 1.05
C GLY A 78 -0.55 -5.51 2.45
N LEU A 79 0.00 -6.68 2.77
CA LEU A 79 0.58 -7.02 4.07
C LEU A 79 1.73 -6.08 4.47
N LEU A 80 2.62 -5.75 3.52
CA LEU A 80 3.72 -4.79 3.74
C LEU A 80 3.20 -3.39 4.07
N GLY A 81 2.17 -2.92 3.37
CA GLY A 81 1.51 -1.64 3.65
C GLY A 81 0.85 -1.62 5.02
N GLY A 82 0.18 -2.71 5.39
CA GLY A 82 -0.38 -2.93 6.73
C GLY A 82 0.67 -2.88 7.84
N LEU A 83 1.78 -3.62 7.67
CA LEU A 83 2.90 -3.65 8.61
C LEU A 83 3.49 -2.25 8.80
N ARG A 84 3.77 -1.53 7.70
CA ARG A 84 4.30 -0.16 7.78
C ARG A 84 3.34 0.81 8.46
N CYS A 85 2.04 0.68 8.21
CA CYS A 85 1.02 1.51 8.87
C CYS A 85 0.99 1.24 10.39
N ARG A 86 1.06 -0.04 10.79
CA ARG A 86 1.15 -0.46 12.20
C ARG A 86 2.41 0.09 12.86
N ASP A 87 3.58 -0.07 12.24
CA ASP A 87 4.86 0.39 12.78
C ASP A 87 4.89 1.91 12.99
N GLN A 88 4.27 2.65 12.07
CA GLN A 88 4.16 4.10 12.18
C GLN A 88 3.32 4.56 13.38
N ILE A 89 2.35 3.78 13.82
CA ILE A 89 1.55 4.08 15.01
C ILE A 89 2.26 3.59 16.27
N SER A 90 2.93 2.45 16.20
CA SER A 90 3.68 1.87 17.32
C SER A 90 4.87 2.74 17.75
N LYS A 91 5.55 3.41 16.81
CA LYS A 91 6.64 4.35 17.14
C LYS A 91 6.20 5.58 17.93
N VAL A 92 4.90 5.88 18.00
CA VAL A 92 4.37 7.09 18.65
C VAL A 92 3.59 6.78 19.93
N ARG A 93 2.95 5.60 20.02
CA ARG A 93 2.50 5.05 21.30
C ARG A 93 3.53 4.03 21.79
N PRO A 94 4.52 4.44 22.61
CA PRO A 94 5.34 3.48 23.33
C PRO A 94 4.40 2.56 24.12
N GLU A 95 4.73 1.27 24.14
CA GLU A 95 4.03 0.30 24.96
C GLU A 95 4.17 0.70 26.43
N GLY A 96 3.09 1.16 27.05
CA GLY A 96 3.07 1.53 28.46
C GLY A 96 2.18 2.73 28.74
N GLU A 97 0.86 2.50 28.71
CA GLU A 97 -0.14 3.08 29.62
C GLU A 97 -1.49 2.35 29.41
#